data_AF-A0A284VQW2-F1
#
_entry.id   AF-A0A284VQW2-F1
#
_cell.length_a   1.000
_cell.length_b   1.000
_cell.length_c   1.000
_cell.angle_alpha   90.00
_cell.angle_beta   90.00
_cell.angle_gamma   90.00
#
_symmetry.space_group_name_H-M   'P 1'
#
loop_
_entity.id
_entity.type
_entity.pdbx_description
1 polymer ?
#
loop_
_entity_poly.entity_id
_entity_poly.type
_entity_poly.pdbx_seq_one_letter_code
_entity_poly.pdbx_strand_id
1 'polypeptide(L)' 'MIGTQELVMIFAVILLLFGASKLPELARSLGKASGEFKKAKIETEEEIMNLNLKKKEI' A
#
# COMPACT_ATOMS: atom_id res chain seq x y z
N MET A 1 7.69 -8.63 -27.96
CA MET A 1 7.67 -7.60 -26.90
C MET A 1 6.24 -7.12 -26.79
N ILE A 2 5.69 -6.97 -25.59
CA ILE A 2 4.36 -6.36 -25.44
C ILE A 2 4.53 -4.87 -25.73
N GLY A 3 3.95 -4.40 -26.81
CA GLY A 3 3.94 -3.00 -27.18
C GLY A 3 2.92 -2.21 -26.36
N THR A 4 2.97 -0.89 -26.52
CA THR A 4 2.00 0.02 -25.91
C THR A 4 0.57 -0.31 -26.32
N GLN A 5 0.35 -0.79 -27.55
CA GLN A 5 -0.97 -1.15 -28.05
C GLN A 5 -1.56 -2.38 -27.34
N GLU A 6 -0.78 -3.45 -27.15
CA GLU A 6 -1.25 -4.63 -26.42
C GLU A 6 -1.53 -4.30 -24.94
N LEU A 7 -0.71 -3.44 -24.33
CA LEU A 7 -0.90 -3.01 -22.94
C LEU A 7 -2.18 -2.20 -22.76
N VAL A 8 -2.48 -1.28 -23.69
CA VAL A 8 -3.75 -0.54 -23.70
C VAL A 8 -4.95 -1.46 -23.87
N MET A 9 -4.84 -2.48 -24.74
CA MET A 9 -5.93 -3.44 -24.97
C MET A 9 -6.22 -4.28 -23.72
N ILE A 10 -5.19 -4.76 -23.03
CA ILE A 10 -5.33 -5.47 -21.75
C ILE A 10 -5.98 -4.55 -20.71
N PHE A 11 -5.53 -3.31 -20.62
CA PHE A 11 -6.08 -2.33 -19.69
C PHE A 11 -7.55 -2.03 -19.99
N ALA A 12 -7.92 -1.94 -21.27
CA ALA A 12 -9.31 -1.76 -21.69
C ALA A 12 -10.21 -2.93 -21.28
N VAL A 13 -9.73 -4.18 -21.41
CA VAL A 13 -10.48 -5.37 -20.94
C VAL A 13 -10.68 -5.33 -19.42
N ILE A 14 -9.62 -5.01 -18.66
CA ILE A 14 -9.71 -4.86 -17.20
C ILE A 14 -10.72 -3.77 -16.84
N LEU A 15 -10.67 -2.63 -17.52
CA LEU A 15 -11.60 -1.52 -17.32
C LEU A 15 -13.05 -1.88 -17.66
N LEU A 16 -13.29 -2.71 -18.68
CA LEU A 16 -14.64 -3.19 -19.01
C LEU A 16 -15.19 -4.16 -17.96
N LEU A 17 -14.35 -5.04 -17.42
CA LEU A 17 -14.74 -6.02 -16.40
C LEU A 17 -15.00 -5.38 -15.03
N PHE A 18 -14.11 -4.46 -14.61
CA PHE A 18 -14.13 -3.89 -13.26
C PHE A 18 -14.71 -2.47 -13.21
N GLY A 19 -14.77 -1.77 -14.34
CA GLY A 19 -15.17 -0.36 -14.43
C GLY A 19 -14.01 0.60 -14.15
N ALA A 20 -14.04 1.77 -14.79
CA ALA A 20 -13.01 2.81 -14.62
C ALA A 20 -12.93 3.36 -13.19
N SER A 21 -14.02 3.31 -12.43
CA SER A 21 -14.07 3.78 -11.05
C SER A 21 -13.37 2.85 -10.06
N LYS A 22 -13.19 1.55 -10.41
CA LYS A 22 -12.61 0.57 -9.48
C LYS A 22 -11.11 0.76 -9.31
N LEU A 23 -10.39 1.16 -10.36
CA LEU A 23 -8.94 1.41 -10.26
C LEU A 23 -8.60 2.54 -9.27
N PRO A 24 -9.23 3.73 -9.31
CA PRO A 24 -9.03 4.76 -8.29
C PRO A 24 -9.44 4.33 -6.88
N GLU A 25 -10.53 3.57 -6.74
CA GLU A 25 -10.98 3.05 -5.45
C GLU A 25 -9.95 2.09 -4.83
N LEU A 26 -9.44 1.15 -5.63
CA LEU A 26 -8.38 0.23 -5.23
C LEU A 26 -7.10 0.98 -4.86
N ALA A 27 -6.66 1.93 -5.69
CA ALA A 27 -5.49 2.75 -5.40
C ALA A 27 -5.62 3.53 -4.09
N ARG A 28 -6.81 4.12 -3.82
CA ARG A 28 -7.09 4.81 -2.55
C ARG A 28 -7.05 3.85 -1.36
N SER A 29 -7.67 2.67 -1.48
CA SER A 29 -7.69 1.67 -0.40
C SER A 29 -6.30 1.13 -0.08
N LEU A 30 -5.51 0.79 -1.11
CA LEU A 30 -4.13 0.34 -0.98
C LEU A 30 -3.23 1.45 -0.42
N GLY A 31 -3.42 2.69 -0.85
CA GLY A 31 -2.71 3.86 -0.33
C GLY A 31 -2.97 4.07 1.16
N LYS A 32 -4.22 3.96 1.61
CA LYS A 32 -4.59 4.02 3.03
C LYS A 32 -3.94 2.89 3.82
N ALA A 33 -4.10 1.64 3.35
CA ALA A 33 -3.54 0.47 4.02
C ALA A 33 -2.00 0.56 4.14
N SER A 34 -1.32 0.99 3.07
CA SER A 34 0.14 1.21 3.08
C SER A 34 0.56 2.31 4.05
N GLY A 35 -0.20 3.41 4.11
CA GLY A 35 0.03 4.50 5.06
C GLY A 35 -0.14 4.06 6.52
N GLU A 36 -1.23 3.36 6.83
CA GLU A 36 -1.49 2.80 8.16
C GLU A 36 -0.45 1.77 8.55
N PHE A 37 -0.06 0.88 7.62
CA PHE A 37 0.99 -0.11 7.84
C PHE A 37 2.34 0.56 8.18
N LYS A 38 2.73 1.60 7.43
CA LYS A 38 3.97 2.35 7.70
C LYS A 38 3.93 3.03 9.06
N LYS A 39 2.79 3.63 9.42
CA LYS A 39 2.61 4.28 10.73
C LYS A 39 2.73 3.26 11.87
N ALA A 40 2.03 2.14 11.78
CA ALA A 40 2.09 1.08 12.78
C ALA A 40 3.52 0.52 12.95
N LYS A 41 4.27 0.37 11.84
CA LYS A 41 5.67 -0.05 11.89
C LYS A 41 6.53 0.93 12.69
N ILE A 42 6.38 2.24 12.45
CA ILE A 42 7.15 3.28 13.17
C ILE A 42 6.80 3.28 14.66
N GLU A 43 5.51 3.28 14.99
CA GLU A 43 5.04 3.25 16.39
C GLU A 43 5.55 2.02 17.13
N THR A 44 5.56 0.85 16.46
CA THR A 44 6.11 -0.39 17.01
C THR A 44 7.62 -0.29 17.26
N GLU A 45 8.38 0.29 16.34
CA GLU A 45 9.84 0.48 16.48
C GLU A 45 10.17 1.44 17.64
N GLU A 46 9.42 2.53 17.78
CA GLU A 46 9.54 3.48 18.89
C GLU A 46 9.21 2.82 20.24
N GLU A 47 8.14 2.02 20.30
CA GLU A 47 7.73 1.32 21.52
C GLU A 47 8.81 0.31 21.95
N ILE A 48 9.36 -0.48 21.02
CA ILE A 48 10.47 -1.40 21.29
C ILE A 48 11.72 -0.65 21.79
N MET A 49 12.05 0.49 21.19
CA MET A 49 13.18 1.32 21.61
C MET A 49 13.00 1.84 23.04
N ASN A 50 11.81 2.36 23.36
CA ASN A 50 11.47 2.87 24.68
C ASN A 50 11.49 1.77 25.75
N LEU A 51 11.03 0.56 25.43
CA LEU A 51 11.10 -0.61 26.31
C LEU A 51 12.55 -1.00 26.61
N ASN A 52 13.43 -0.97 25.61
CA ASN A 52 14.86 -1.26 25.79
C ASN A 52 15.56 -0.21 26.67
N LEU A 53 15.19 1.06 26.54
CA LEU A 53 15.73 2.13 27.40
C LEU A 53 15.32 1.93 28.86
N LYS A 54 14.03 1.66 29.13
CA LYS A 54 13.55 1.38 30.49
C LYS A 54 14.23 0.16 31.13
N LYS A 55 14.50 -0.88 30.35
CA LYS A 55 15.20 -2.08 30.85
C LYS A 55 16.66 -1.81 31.23
N LYS A 56 17.29 -0.77 30.68
CA LYS A 56 18.70 -0.42 30.96
C LYS A 56 18.86 0.41 32.25
N GLU A 57 17.78 1.02 32.73
CA GLU A 57 17.76 1.83 33.96
C GLU A 57 17.41 1.02 35.22
N ILE A 58 17.11 -0.28 35.07
CA ILE A 58 16.84 -1.26 36.14
C ILE A 58 18.02 -2.22 36.22
#